data_AF-A0A316DI52-F1
#
_entry.id   AF-A0A316DI52-F1
#
_cell.length_a   1.000
_cell.length_b   1.000
_cell.length_c   1.000
_cell.angle_alpha   90.00
_cell.angle_beta   90.00
_cell.angle_gamma   90.00
#
_symmetry.space_group_name_H-M   'P 1'
#
loop_
_entity.id
_entity.type
_entity.pdbx_description
1 polymer ?
#
loop_
_entity_poly.entity_id
_entity_poly.type
_entity_poly.pdbx_seq_one_letter_code
_entity_poly.pdbx_strand_id
1 'polypeptide(L)'
;MPETIRTHYLLAVENLKPRMVSNRPEWYNHVVNLPTQQQAVYTTLLLDYQVKTEGFVGYLTSSFGMFATQALTNLEKIGSVKHFHILQNVLDSVNKEPIEDLSQYDQQYQAIEDENLNELLVSFLDENA
;
A
#
# COMPACT_ATOMS: atom_id res chain seq x y z
N MET A 1 12.32 -2.69 -14.27
CA MET A 1 12.91 -2.30 -12.96
C MET A 1 14.43 -2.43 -13.05
N PRO A 2 15.20 -1.40 -12.67
CA PRO A 2 16.66 -1.46 -12.58
C PRO A 2 17.16 -2.57 -11.63
N GLU A 3 18.34 -3.13 -11.90
CA GLU A 3 18.87 -4.30 -11.17
C GLU A 3 19.13 -4.03 -9.69
N THR A 4 19.62 -2.84 -9.35
CA THR A 4 19.83 -2.43 -7.95
C THR A 4 18.52 -2.36 -7.18
N ILE A 5 17.45 -1.86 -7.82
CA ILE A 5 16.10 -1.80 -7.20
C ILE A 5 15.57 -3.24 -7.01
N ARG A 6 15.73 -4.10 -8.03
CA ARG A 6 15.34 -5.51 -7.93
C ARG A 6 16.06 -6.21 -6.78
N THR A 7 17.37 -6.03 -6.64
CA THR A 7 18.18 -6.66 -5.59
C THR A 7 17.68 -6.25 -4.20
N HIS A 8 17.48 -4.96 -3.95
CA HIS A 8 16.99 -4.49 -2.65
C HIS A 8 15.56 -4.93 -2.37
N TYR A 9 14.71 -5.04 -3.39
CA TYR A 9 13.36 -5.57 -3.22
C TYR A 9 13.39 -7.05 -2.83
N LEU A 10 14.19 -7.87 -3.52
CA LEU A 10 14.33 -9.30 -3.21
C LEU A 10 14.84 -9.51 -1.78
N LEU A 11 15.84 -8.73 -1.35
CA LEU A 11 16.35 -8.78 0.03
C LEU A 11 15.29 -8.33 1.06
N ALA A 12 14.45 -7.34 0.73
CA ALA A 12 13.37 -6.89 1.60
C ALA A 12 12.32 -7.98 1.85
N VAL A 13 12.05 -8.83 0.86
CA VAL A 13 11.03 -9.89 0.91
C VAL A 13 11.56 -11.28 1.26
N GLU A 14 12.88 -11.49 1.23
CA GLU A 14 13.52 -12.80 1.46
C GLU A 14 13.06 -13.47 2.77
N ASN A 15 12.92 -12.68 3.84
CA ASN A 15 12.51 -13.17 5.16
C ASN A 15 11.02 -12.93 5.48
N LEU A 16 10.27 -12.37 4.53
CA LEU A 16 8.84 -12.08 4.71
C LEU A 16 8.02 -13.33 4.45
N LYS A 17 7.50 -13.96 5.51
CA LYS A 17 6.71 -15.19 5.42
C LYS A 17 5.23 -14.87 5.17
N PRO A 18 4.46 -15.70 4.45
CA PRO A 18 3.04 -15.46 4.20
C PRO A 18 2.23 -15.17 5.47
N ARG A 19 2.48 -15.91 6.56
CA ARG A 19 1.85 -15.68 7.86
C ARG A 19 2.08 -14.27 8.44
N MET A 20 3.23 -13.66 8.14
CA MET A 20 3.56 -12.33 8.63
C MET A 20 2.72 -11.31 7.90
N VAL A 21 2.55 -11.44 6.58
CA VAL A 21 1.71 -10.54 5.76
C VAL A 21 0.26 -10.55 6.25
N SER A 22 -0.25 -11.70 6.69
CA SER A 22 -1.58 -11.81 7.32
C SER A 22 -1.67 -11.22 8.74
N ASN A 23 -0.54 -10.88 9.36
CA ASN A 23 -0.44 -10.31 10.69
C ASN A 23 0.12 -8.87 10.61
N ARG A 24 -0.78 -7.88 10.55
CA ARG A 24 -0.43 -6.46 10.37
C ARG A 24 0.73 -5.98 11.27
N PRO A 25 0.71 -6.22 12.60
CA PRO A 25 1.86 -5.91 13.47
C PRO A 25 3.18 -6.57 13.07
N GLU A 26 3.19 -7.88 12.77
CA GLU A 26 4.42 -8.58 12.38
C GLU A 26 4.97 -8.08 11.05
N TRP A 27 4.09 -7.85 10.08
CA TRP A 27 4.47 -7.33 8.78
C TRP A 27 5.02 -5.91 8.89
N TYR A 28 4.35 -5.03 9.64
CA TYR A 28 4.83 -3.69 9.88
C TYR A 28 6.21 -3.70 10.51
N ASN A 29 6.37 -4.48 11.59
CA ASN A 29 7.64 -4.61 12.31
C ASN A 29 8.76 -5.16 11.42
N HIS A 30 8.48 -6.10 10.52
CA HIS A 30 9.46 -6.57 9.54
C HIS A 30 9.97 -5.42 8.67
N VAL A 31 9.05 -4.69 8.04
CA VAL A 31 9.38 -3.65 7.05
C VAL A 31 10.07 -2.45 7.69
N VAL A 32 9.63 -1.98 8.86
CA VAL A 32 10.26 -0.82 9.51
C VAL A 32 11.67 -1.10 10.03
N ASN A 33 12.01 -2.37 10.25
CA ASN A 33 13.35 -2.79 10.70
C ASN A 33 14.28 -3.20 9.56
N LEU A 34 13.84 -3.13 8.30
CA LEU A 34 14.70 -3.36 7.16
C LEU A 34 15.81 -2.28 7.06
N PRO A 35 17.00 -2.64 6.53
CA PRO A 35 18.00 -1.68 6.09
C PRO A 35 17.39 -0.57 5.20
N THR A 36 17.86 0.67 5.36
CA THR A 36 17.23 1.86 4.76
C THR A 36 16.94 1.73 3.26
N GLN A 37 17.86 1.16 2.47
CA GLN A 37 17.66 0.97 1.03
C GLN A 37 16.55 -0.04 0.72
N GLN A 38 16.48 -1.14 1.49
CA GLN A 38 15.46 -2.18 1.34
C GLN A 38 14.09 -1.66 1.77
N GLN A 39 14.03 -0.96 2.90
CA GLN A 39 12.82 -0.29 3.36
C GLN A 39 12.31 0.72 2.32
N ALA A 40 13.20 1.59 1.83
CA ALA A 40 12.83 2.60 0.84
C ALA A 40 12.27 1.96 -0.43
N VAL A 41 12.96 0.97 -0.99
CA VAL A 41 12.50 0.24 -2.18
C VAL A 41 11.17 -0.47 -1.91
N TYR A 42 11.02 -1.15 -0.78
CA TYR A 42 9.80 -1.86 -0.44
C TYR A 42 8.61 -0.90 -0.33
N THR A 43 8.72 0.15 0.47
CA THR A 43 7.58 1.06 0.75
C THR A 43 7.22 1.91 -0.47
N THR A 44 8.20 2.31 -1.30
CA THR A 44 7.93 3.13 -2.49
C THR A 44 7.35 2.31 -3.64
N LEU A 45 7.81 1.07 -3.85
CA LEU A 45 7.20 0.16 -4.83
C LEU A 45 5.80 -0.26 -4.42
N LEU A 46 5.58 -0.51 -3.13
CA LEU A 46 4.25 -0.83 -2.62
C LEU A 46 3.27 0.32 -2.83
N LEU A 47 3.69 1.55 -2.51
CA LEU A 47 2.92 2.76 -2.79
C LEU A 47 2.60 2.89 -4.29
N ASP A 48 3.62 2.80 -5.16
CA ASP A 48 3.46 2.95 -6.60
C ASP A 48 2.49 1.90 -7.18
N TYR A 49 2.64 0.64 -6.76
CA TYR A 49 1.75 -0.45 -7.18
C TYR A 49 0.31 -0.17 -6.76
N GLN A 50 0.08 0.08 -5.47
CA GLN A 50 -1.26 0.27 -4.91
C GLN A 50 -1.96 1.51 -5.47
N VAL A 51 -1.23 2.63 -5.62
CA VAL A 51 -1.80 3.85 -6.21
C VAL A 51 -2.11 3.66 -7.69
N LYS A 52 -1.34 2.85 -8.43
CA LYS A 52 -1.63 2.55 -9.84
C LYS A 52 -2.83 1.61 -10.01
N THR A 53 -3.01 0.66 -9.10
CA THR A 53 -4.08 -0.35 -9.20
C THR A 53 -5.40 0.16 -8.62
N GLU A 54 -5.36 0.80 -7.46
CA GLU A 54 -6.57 1.14 -6.68
C GLU A 54 -6.64 2.63 -6.29
N GLY A 55 -5.67 3.43 -6.74
CA GLY A 55 -5.58 4.84 -6.36
C GLY A 55 -5.20 5.05 -4.89
N PHE A 56 -5.22 6.31 -4.46
CA PHE A 56 -4.95 6.65 -3.06
C PHE A 56 -6.03 6.15 -2.10
N VAL A 57 -7.28 6.00 -2.57
CA VAL A 57 -8.37 5.45 -1.75
C VAL A 57 -8.04 4.03 -1.34
N GLY A 58 -7.82 3.11 -2.30
CA GLY A 58 -7.49 1.71 -1.98
C GLY A 58 -6.16 1.58 -1.22
N TYR A 59 -5.16 2.39 -1.55
CA TYR A 59 -3.92 2.40 -0.77
C TYR A 59 -4.14 2.74 0.71
N LEU A 60 -4.95 3.75 1.02
CA LEU A 60 -5.13 4.24 2.39
C LEU A 60 -6.16 3.44 3.19
N THR A 61 -7.18 2.86 2.55
CA THR A 61 -8.22 2.07 3.23
C THR A 61 -7.81 0.61 3.43
N SER A 62 -6.87 0.10 2.63
CA SER A 62 -6.32 -1.25 2.77
C SER A 62 -5.26 -1.35 3.87
N SER A 63 -4.83 -2.59 4.15
CA SER A 63 -3.72 -2.86 5.07
C SER A 63 -2.38 -2.24 4.63
N PHE A 64 -2.22 -1.86 3.36
CA PHE A 64 -0.99 -1.26 2.83
C PHE A 64 -0.77 0.18 3.34
N GLY A 65 -1.86 0.89 3.65
CA GLY A 65 -1.84 2.28 4.10
C GLY A 65 -1.06 2.49 5.40
N MET A 66 -0.85 1.42 6.18
CA MET A 66 -0.02 1.47 7.39
C MET A 66 1.44 1.91 7.11
N PHE A 67 1.91 1.79 5.87
CA PHE A 67 3.25 2.21 5.46
C PHE A 67 3.33 3.64 4.91
N ALA A 68 2.23 4.40 4.89
CA ALA A 68 2.20 5.72 4.24
C ALA A 68 3.24 6.69 4.84
N THR A 69 3.41 6.71 6.16
CA THR A 69 4.42 7.54 6.83
C THR A 69 5.85 7.12 6.48
N GLN A 70 6.13 5.82 6.38
CA GLN A 70 7.42 5.32 5.94
C GLN A 70 7.68 5.64 4.46
N ALA A 71 6.67 5.46 3.61
CA ALA A 71 6.76 5.82 2.19
C ALA A 71 7.07 7.31 2.03
N LEU A 72 6.36 8.18 2.76
CA LEU A 72 6.59 9.63 2.78
C LEU A 72 8.03 9.96 3.21
N THR A 73 8.48 9.40 4.33
CA THR A 73 9.86 9.57 4.84
C THR A 73 10.90 9.11 3.81
N ASN A 74 10.66 8.00 3.12
CA ASN A 74 11.59 7.45 2.14
C ASN A 74 11.60 8.25 0.85
N LEU A 75 10.46 8.80 0.41
CA LEU A 75 10.37 9.71 -0.74
C LEU A 75 11.18 10.99 -0.50
N GLU A 76 11.14 11.54 0.71
CA GLU A 76 11.97 12.68 1.11
C GLU A 76 13.47 12.32 1.03
N LYS A 77 13.87 11.21 1.66
CA LYS A 77 15.28 10.76 1.70
C LYS A 77 15.89 10.51 0.32
N ILE A 78 15.11 10.00 -0.63
CA ILE A 78 15.60 9.75 -2.00
C ILE A 78 15.51 11.00 -2.90
N GLY A 79 15.09 12.15 -2.36
CA GLY A 79 14.98 13.40 -3.10
C GLY A 79 13.81 13.44 -4.10
N SER A 80 12.80 12.57 -3.93
CA SER A 80 11.62 12.51 -4.79
C SER A 80 10.57 13.55 -4.37
N VAL A 81 10.94 14.83 -4.46
CA VAL A 81 10.18 15.98 -3.95
C VAL A 81 8.73 16.03 -4.45
N LYS A 82 8.49 15.76 -5.74
CA LYS A 82 7.13 15.80 -6.30
C LYS A 82 6.22 14.74 -5.68
N HIS A 83 6.67 13.48 -5.62
CA HIS A 83 5.89 12.40 -5.03
C HIS A 83 5.71 12.57 -3.51
N PHE A 84 6.73 13.10 -2.83
CA PHE A 84 6.63 13.48 -1.42
C PHE A 84 5.46 14.45 -1.20
N HIS A 85 5.41 15.56 -1.94
CA HIS A 85 4.34 16.54 -1.78
C HIS A 85 2.95 15.99 -2.17
N ILE A 86 2.87 15.13 -3.19
CA ILE A 86 1.60 14.48 -3.55
C ILE A 86 1.11 13.62 -2.38
N LEU A 87 1.94 12.72 -1.84
CA LEU A 87 1.55 11.87 -0.73
C LEU A 87 1.25 12.68 0.53
N GLN A 88 2.07 13.69 0.84
CA GLN A 88 1.86 14.61 1.96
C GLN A 88 0.48 15.29 1.86
N ASN A 89 0.15 15.87 0.70
CA ASN A 89 -1.12 16.55 0.50
C ASN A 89 -2.32 15.60 0.64
N VAL A 90 -2.18 14.36 0.17
CA VAL A 90 -3.23 13.34 0.32
C VAL A 90 -3.41 13.00 1.81
N LEU A 91 -2.32 12.72 2.52
CA LEU A 91 -2.35 12.40 3.95
C LEU A 91 -2.91 13.55 4.79
N ASP A 92 -2.53 14.79 4.48
CA ASP A 92 -3.03 15.99 5.15
C ASP A 92 -4.51 16.23 4.82
N SER A 93 -5.00 15.79 3.66
CA SER A 93 -6.41 15.91 3.28
C SER A 93 -7.31 14.91 4.00
N VAL A 94 -6.84 13.67 4.21
CA VAL A 94 -7.63 12.63 4.90
C VAL A 94 -7.55 12.73 6.43
N ASN A 95 -6.51 13.35 6.98
CA ASN A 95 -6.35 13.56 8.42
C ASN A 95 -6.87 14.91 8.92
N LYS A 96 -7.42 15.76 8.04
CA LYS A 96 -8.22 16.92 8.45
C LYS A 96 -9.56 16.45 8.99
N GLU A 97 -10.10 17.18 9.97
CA GLU A 97 -11.32 16.87 10.74
C GLU A 97 -12.42 16.15 9.95
N PRO A 98 -13.18 15.24 10.60
CA PRO A 98 -14.17 14.41 9.93
C PRO A 98 -15.11 15.26 9.09
N ILE A 99 -15.27 14.89 7.83
CA ILE A 99 -16.39 15.34 7.01
C ILE A 99 -17.67 14.94 7.77
N GLU A 100 -18.42 15.92 8.28
CA GLU A 100 -19.73 15.67 8.87
C GLU A 100 -20.62 14.99 7.82
N ASP A 101 -21.01 13.76 8.14
CA ASP A 101 -21.90 12.86 7.39
C ASP A 101 -21.34 12.23 6.09
N LEU A 102 -20.65 11.09 6.25
CA LEU A 102 -20.23 10.19 5.16
C LEU A 102 -21.20 9.01 4.93
N SER A 103 -22.41 9.02 5.51
CA SER A 103 -23.36 7.89 5.45
C SER A 103 -23.75 7.45 4.03
N GLN A 104 -23.47 8.29 3.03
CA GLN A 104 -23.74 8.04 1.62
C GLN A 104 -22.61 7.29 0.90
N TYR A 105 -21.40 7.24 1.46
CA TYR A 105 -20.24 6.56 0.84
C TYR A 105 -20.10 5.11 1.30
N ASP A 106 -20.42 4.79 2.56
CA ASP A 106 -20.26 3.43 3.13
C ASP A 106 -21.09 2.37 2.39
N GLN A 107 -22.28 2.73 1.88
CA GLN A 107 -23.13 1.81 1.12
C GLN A 107 -22.57 1.52 -0.28
N GLN A 108 -21.82 2.45 -0.86
CA GLN A 108 -21.28 2.31 -2.21
C GLN A 108 -19.99 1.46 -2.23
N TYR A 109 -19.12 1.59 -1.22
CA TYR A 109 -17.88 0.81 -1.16
C TYR A 109 -18.10 -0.65 -0.76
N GLN A 110 -19.04 -0.95 0.15
CA GLN A 110 -19.39 -2.33 0.50
C GLN A 110 -19.93 -3.11 -0.71
N ALA A 111 -20.77 -2.47 -1.54
CA ALA A 111 -21.31 -3.10 -2.75
C ALA A 111 -20.23 -3.38 -3.81
N ILE A 112 -19.24 -2.49 -3.94
CA ILE A 112 -18.13 -2.64 -4.90
C ILE A 112 -17.12 -3.70 -4.44
N GLU A 113 -16.86 -3.81 -3.13
CA GLU A 113 -15.98 -4.85 -2.59
C GLU A 113 -16.57 -6.25 -2.78
N ASP A 114 -17.86 -6.44 -2.51
CA ASP A 114 -18.55 -7.73 -2.65
C ASP A 114 -18.71 -8.19 -4.12
N GLU A 115 -18.91 -7.24 -5.05
CA GLU A 115 -19.05 -7.53 -6.48
C GLU A 115 -17.69 -7.89 -7.11
N ASN A 116 -16.63 -7.13 -6.79
CA ASN A 116 -15.28 -7.40 -7.30
C ASN A 116 -14.67 -8.68 -6.72
N LEU A 117 -14.91 -9.01 -5.45
CA LEU A 117 -14.43 -10.27 -4.87
C LEU A 117 -15.08 -11.49 -5.53
N ASN A 118 -16.37 -11.41 -5.85
CA ASN A 118 -17.08 -12.49 -6.54
C ASN A 118 -16.61 -12.65 -8.00
N GLU A 119 -16.42 -11.56 -8.75
CA GLU A 119 -15.89 -11.64 -10.11
C GLU A 119 -14.43 -12.17 -10.14
N LEU A 120 -13.60 -11.78 -9.16
CA LEU A 120 -12.23 -12.28 -9.04
C LEU A 120 -12.19 -13.77 -8.66
N LEU A 121 -13.11 -14.23 -7.81
CA LEU A 121 -13.22 -15.64 -7.43
C LEU A 121 -13.77 -16.51 -8.57
N VAL A 122 -14.75 -16.02 -9.33
CA VAL A 122 -15.32 -16.74 -10.48
C VAL A 122 -14.28 -16.88 -11.60
N SER A 123 -13.58 -15.80 -11.95
CA SER A 123 -12.50 -15.87 -12.96
C SER A 123 -11.35 -16.79 -12.54
N PHE A 124 -10.97 -16.77 -11.26
CA PHE A 124 -9.94 -17.67 -10.74
C PHE A 124 -10.35 -19.15 -10.76
N LEU A 125 -11.63 -19.46 -10.54
CA LEU A 125 -12.14 -20.84 -10.58
C LEU A 125 -12.31 -21.35 -12.01
N ASP A 126 -12.70 -20.50 -12.96
CA ASP A 126 -12.82 -20.84 -14.38
C ASP A 126 -11.45 -21.04 -15.06
N GLU A 127 -10.41 -20.33 -14.64
CA GLU A 127 -9.04 -20.51 -15.16
C GLU A 127 -8.33 -21.76 -14.63
N ASN A 128 -8.85 -22.39 -13.57
CA ASN A 128 -8.24 -23.54 -12.90
C ASN A 128 -9.13 -24.80 -12.86
N ALA A 129 -10.23 -24.83 -13.63
CA ALA A 129 -11.09 -25.99 -13.85
C ALA A 129 -10.75 -26.71 -15.17
#